data_AF-A0A392SIS7-F1
#
_entry.id   AF-A0A392SIS7-F1
#
_cell.length_a   1.000
_cell.length_b   1.000
_cell.length_c   1.000
_cell.angle_alpha   90.00
_cell.angle_beta   90.00
_cell.angle_gamma   90.00
#
_symmetry.space_group_name_H-M   'P 1'
#
loop_
_entity.id
_entity.type
_entity.pdbx_description
1 polymer ?
#
loop_
_entity_poly.entity_id
_entity_poly.type
_entity_poly.pdbx_seq_one_letter_code
_entity_poly.pdbx_strand_id
1 'polypeptide(L)' 'IPHYLCGSSNVEAVDSLLAAHQENLSILKRKLLKAQERMKFYADQKRREIEFNIGDFVYVKLRPYSIPTTILNWEY' A
#
# COMPACT_ATOMS: atom_id res chain seq x y z
N ILE A 1 11.07 9.34 0.45
CA ILE A 1 11.25 9.55 1.91
C ILE A 1 12.75 9.55 2.16
N PRO A 2 13.33 10.66 2.66
CA PRO A 2 14.77 10.76 2.92
C PRO A 2 15.19 9.73 3.97
N HIS A 3 16.34 9.10 3.75
CA HIS A 3 16.94 8.15 4.69
C HIS A 3 17.77 8.93 5.70
N TYR A 4 17.54 8.70 7.00
CA TYR A 4 18.34 9.33 8.04
C TYR A 4 19.79 8.84 7.97
N LEU A 5 20.76 9.75 8.06
CA LEU A 5 22.19 9.43 8.14
C LEU A 5 22.61 9.57 9.62
N CYS A 6 23.14 8.47 10.17
CA CYS A 6 23.67 8.42 11.54
C CYS A 6 24.70 9.54 11.76
N GLY A 7 24.57 10.28 12.86
CA GLY A 7 25.41 11.43 13.19
C GLY A 7 24.98 12.76 12.57
N SER A 8 23.80 12.85 11.92
CA SER A 8 23.27 14.13 11.43
C SER A 8 22.57 14.97 12.52
N SER A 9 22.30 14.37 13.69
CA SER A 9 21.88 15.06 14.90
C SER A 9 23.08 15.29 15.84
N ASN A 10 23.20 16.50 16.38
CA ASN A 10 24.20 16.83 17.40
C ASN A 10 23.90 16.21 18.78
N VAL A 11 22.71 15.63 18.95
CA VAL A 11 22.24 15.00 20.19
C VAL A 11 22.14 13.49 19.99
N GLU A 12 22.91 12.73 20.77
CA GLU A 12 23.01 11.27 20.70
C GLU A 12 21.67 10.55 20.92
N ALA A 13 20.85 11.04 21.86
CA ALA A 13 19.51 10.50 22.12
C ALA A 13 18.58 10.65 20.90
N VAL A 14 18.68 11.77 20.19
CA VAL A 14 17.89 12.04 18.98
C VAL A 14 18.40 11.19 17.81
N ASP A 15 19.71 11.00 17.69
CA ASP A 15 20.33 10.15 16.66
C ASP A 15 19.87 8.69 16.78
N SER A 16 19.90 8.16 18.01
CA SER A 16 19.44 6.81 18.33
C SER A 16 17.95 6.61 18.03
N LEU A 17 17.12 7.60 18.38
CA LEU A 17 15.68 7.57 18.12
C LEU A 17 15.38 7.58 16.61
N LEU A 18 16.08 8.42 15.85
CA LEU A 18 15.89 8.54 14.40
C LEU A 18 16.34 7.27 13.67
N ALA A 19 17.43 6.64 14.11
CA ALA A 19 17.87 5.35 13.61
C ALA A 19 16.83 4.25 13.85
N ALA A 20 16.32 4.12 15.07
CA ALA A 20 15.29 3.14 15.41
C ALA A 20 13.97 3.38 14.65
N HIS A 21 13.57 4.64 14.48
CA HIS A 21 12.39 5.00 13.70
C HIS A 21 12.56 4.61 12.23
N GLN A 22 13.73 4.85 11.64
CA GLN A 22 14.02 4.48 10.26
C GLN A 22 13.97 2.95 10.04
N GLU A 23 14.50 2.18 10.99
CA GLU A 23 14.40 0.72 10.97
C GLU A 23 12.93 0.28 10.99
N ASN A 24 12.13 0.81 11.92
CA ASN A 24 10.70 0.51 12.02
C ASN A 24 9.94 0.84 10.74
N LEU A 25 10.21 1.99 10.13
CA LEU A 25 9.63 2.37 8.84
C LEU A 25 10.00 1.41 7.72
N SER A 26 11.24 0.93 7.68
CA SER A 26 11.69 -0.06 6.69
C SER A 26 10.93 -1.38 6.83
N ILE A 27 10.71 -1.82 8.07
CA ILE A 27 9.97 -3.04 8.39
C ILE A 27 8.50 -2.88 7.97
N LEU A 28 7.86 -1.76 8.32
CA LEU A 28 6.47 -1.49 7.96
C LEU A 28 6.29 -1.48 6.44
N LYS A 29 7.15 -0.77 5.70
CA LYS A 29 7.10 -0.75 4.22
C LYS A 29 7.18 -2.16 3.63
N ARG A 30 8.13 -2.97 4.10
CA ARG A 30 8.29 -4.34 3.63
C ARG A 30 7.07 -5.21 3.94
N LYS A 31 6.47 -5.06 5.13
CA LYS A 31 5.24 -5.79 5.49
C LYS A 31 4.06 -5.38 4.62
N LEU A 32 3.90 -4.08 4.36
CA LEU A 32 2.84 -3.56 3.50
C LEU A 32 2.96 -4.06 2.07
N LEU A 33 4.17 -4.03 1.48
CA LEU A 33 4.42 -4.56 0.14
C LEU A 33 4.02 -6.04 0.05
N LYS A 34 4.45 -6.86 1.02
CA LYS A 34 4.05 -8.28 1.08
C LYS A 34 2.55 -8.48 1.21
N ALA A 35 1.86 -7.62 1.98
CA ALA A 35 0.41 -7.69 2.10
C ALA A 35 -0.28 -7.35 0.77
N GLN A 36 0.16 -6.30 0.07
CA GLN A 36 -0.35 -5.91 -1.24
C GLN A 36 -0.12 -7.01 -2.28
N GLU A 37 1.06 -7.62 -2.32
CA GLU A 37 1.38 -8.75 -3.20
C GLU A 37 0.45 -9.94 -2.96
N ARG A 38 0.20 -10.29 -1.69
CA ARG A 38 -0.75 -11.37 -1.34
C ARG A 38 -2.17 -11.04 -1.78
N MET A 39 -2.63 -9.81 -1.55
CA MET A 39 -3.95 -9.37 -1.99
C MET A 39 -4.10 -9.47 -3.51
N LYS A 40 -3.08 -9.04 -4.26
CA LYS A 40 -3.04 -9.17 -5.71
C LYS A 40 -3.07 -10.63 -6.14
N PHE A 41 -2.24 -11.49 -5.55
CA PHE A 41 -2.21 -12.92 -5.86
C PHE A 41 -3.59 -13.58 -5.70
N TYR A 42 -4.28 -13.33 -4.57
CA TYR A 42 -5.61 -13.90 -4.35
C TYR A 42 -6.68 -13.28 -5.26
N ALA A 43 -6.54 -12.00 -5.64
CA ALA A 43 -7.45 -11.36 -6.58
C ALA A 43 -7.29 -11.94 -7.98
N ASP A 44 -6.05 -12.09 -8.45
CA ASP A 44 -5.71 -12.64 -9.76
C ASP A 44 -6.14 -14.10 -9.86
N GLN A 45 -5.92 -14.90 -8.81
CA GLN A 45 -6.39 -16.29 -8.76
C GLN A 45 -7.92 -16.43 -8.92
N LYS A 46 -8.68 -15.43 -8.44
CA LYS A 46 -10.15 -15.44 -8.53
C LYS A 46 -10.68 -14.83 -9.82
N ARG A 47 -9.83 -14.21 -10.64
CA ARG A 47 -10.23 -13.74 -11.97
C ARG A 47 -10.38 -14.96 -12.87
N ARG A 48 -11.55 -15.10 -13.48
CA ARG A 48 -11.79 -16.03 -14.58
C ARG A 48 -11.97 -15.20 -15.83
N GLU A 49 -11.31 -15.59 -16.91
CA GLU A 49 -11.65 -15.12 -18.25
C GLU A 49 -13.01 -15.73 -18.60
N ILE A 50 -14.02 -14.88 -18.68
CA ILE A 50 -15.38 -15.28 -19.03
C ILE A 50 -15.69 -14.54 -20.33
N GLU A 51 -15.85 -15.30 -21.41
CA GLU A 51 -16.34 -14.81 -22.68
C GLU A 51 -17.87 -14.95 -22.70
N PHE A 52 -18.57 -13.89 -23.11
CA PHE A 52 -20.03 -13.88 -23.22
C PHE A 52 -20.43 -13.78 -24.69
N ASN A 53 -21.45 -14.52 -25.08
CA ASN A 53 -21.96 -14.47 -26.45
C ASN A 53 -23.06 -13.41 -26.61
N ILE A 54 -23.28 -12.99 -27.85
CA ILE A 54 -24.35 -12.05 -28.19
C ILE A 54 -25.70 -12.72 -27.89
N GLY A 55 -26.46 -12.18 -26.93
CA GLY A 55 -27.74 -12.72 -26.47
C GLY A 55 -27.75 -13.20 -25.01
N ASP A 56 -26.59 -13.30 -24.36
CA ASP A 56 -26.51 -13.67 -22.95
C ASP A 56 -26.84 -12.49 -22.03
N PHE A 57 -27.73 -12.72 -21.04
CA PHE A 57 -28.02 -11.75 -19.99
C PHE A 57 -27.10 -11.99 -18.79
N VAL A 58 -26.20 -11.05 -18.52
CA VAL A 58 -25.22 -11.15 -17.42
C VAL A 58 -25.58 -10.18 -16.30
N TYR A 59 -25.60 -10.67 -15.06
CA TYR A 59 -25.82 -9.86 -13.87
C TYR A 59 -24.49 -9.44 -13.23
N VAL A 60 -24.21 -8.13 -13.20
CA VAL A 60 -22.98 -7.58 -12.62
C VAL A 60 -23.26 -7.09 -11.20
N LYS A 61 -22.66 -7.76 -10.20
CA LYS A 61 -22.72 -7.33 -8.80
C LYS A 61 -21.53 -6.44 -8.45
N LEU A 62 -21.70 -5.14 -8.60
CA LEU A 62 -20.72 -4.14 -8.19
C LEU A 62 -20.70 -4.02 -6.65
N ARG A 63 -19.51 -4.02 -6.05
CA ARG A 63 -19.35 -3.50 -4.69
C ARG A 63 -18.97 -2.03 -4.80
N PRO A 64 -19.51 -1.13 -3.96
CA PRO A 64 -19.04 0.24 -3.92
C PRO A 64 -17.55 0.23 -3.58
N TYR A 65 -16.75 0.81 -4.47
CA TYR A 65 -15.33 0.99 -4.24
C TYR A 65 -15.18 2.08 -3.18
N SER A 66 -14.95 1.70 -1.92
CA SER A 66 -14.52 2.65 -0.91
C SER A 66 -13.13 3.14 -1.30
N ILE A 67 -13.08 4.35 -1.87
CA ILE A 67 -11.87 5.13 -2.09
C ILE A 67 -11.10 5.13 -0.76
N PRO A 68 -9.85 4.63 -0.68
CA PRO A 68 -9.08 4.73 0.54
C PRO A 68 -8.67 6.18 0.73
N THR A 69 -9.24 6.80 1.75
CA THR A 69 -8.66 7.85 2.60
C THR A 69 -7.93 8.98 1.85
N THR A 70 -8.68 10.04 1.58
CA THR A 70 -8.25 11.44 1.55
C THR A 70 -6.91 11.67 2.27
N ILE A 71 -5.84 11.90 1.50
CA ILE A 71 -5.16 13.21 1.44
C ILE A 71 -4.80 13.44 -0.03
N LEU A 72 -5.82 13.71 -0.84
CA LEU A 72 -5.62 14.56 -1.99
C LEU A 72 -5.49 15.98 -1.43
N ASN A 73 -4.27 16.38 -1.07
CA ASN A 73 -3.97 17.80 -0.86
C ASN A 73 -4.07 18.49 -2.22
N TRP A 74 -5.28 18.95 -2.55
CA TRP A 74 -5.55 19.91 -3.61
C TRP A 74 -6.05 21.22 -3.02
N GLU A 75 -5.47 21.68 -1.91
CA GLU A 75 -5.69 23.05 -1.44
C GLU A 75 -4.34 23.70 -1.12
N TYR A 76 -3.98 24.64 -2.01
CA TYR A 76 -2.88 25.64 -2.03
C TYR A 76 -1.41 25.18 -2.03
#